data_AF-A0A6N8WNZ9-F1
#
_entry.id   AF-A0A6N8WNZ9-F1
#
_cell.length_a   1.000
_cell.length_b   1.000
_cell.length_c   1.000
_cell.angle_alpha   90.00
_cell.angle_beta   90.00
_cell.angle_gamma   90.00
#
_symmetry.space_group_name_H-M   'P 1'
#
loop_
_entity.id
_entity.type
_entity.pdbx_description
1 polymer ?
#
loop_
_entity_poly.entity_id
_entity_poly.type
_entity_poly.pdbx_seq_one_letter_code
_entity_poly.pdbx_strand_id
1 'polypeptide(L)'
;MVSTLKAREEAGVKTSLADYFELRHGILNSPVMLEILENHQVEDDFEPGDVLVFHKMVVHKSIRLEEGELSRRAAHVLRFIDAGSHYDLQRAQDLDYPIRQYRKELLPYKPIARQHIELAEAGAVHGDLLAESAYFSGRGRRMIRRKRPSGMG
;
A
#
# COMPACT_ATOMS: atom_id res chain seq x y z
N MET A 1 0.33 -15.45 -0.44
CA MET A 1 -0.56 -15.09 -1.56
C MET A 1 0.04 -15.48 -2.90
N VAL A 2 1.08 -14.80 -3.41
CA VAL A 2 1.66 -15.15 -4.73
C VAL A 2 2.18 -16.59 -4.75
N SER A 3 2.84 -17.04 -3.68
CA SER A 3 3.23 -18.44 -3.51
C SER A 3 2.05 -19.42 -3.59
N THR A 4 0.89 -19.06 -3.03
CA THR A 4 -0.34 -19.84 -3.10
C THR A 4 -0.87 -19.96 -4.52
N LEU A 5 -0.85 -18.86 -5.29
CA LEU A 5 -1.25 -18.87 -6.70
C LEU A 5 -0.31 -19.73 -7.54
N LYS A 6 1.01 -19.58 -7.35
CA LYS A 6 2.01 -20.41 -8.04
C LYS A 6 1.83 -21.90 -7.75
N ALA A 7 1.60 -22.28 -6.50
CA ALA A 7 1.35 -23.67 -6.12
C ALA A 7 0.08 -24.23 -6.78
N ARG A 8 -0.97 -23.42 -6.94
CA ARG A 8 -2.18 -23.82 -7.70
C ARG A 8 -1.85 -24.08 -9.17
N GLU A 9 -1.10 -23.18 -9.80
CA GLU A 9 -0.69 -23.33 -11.21
C GLU A 9 0.20 -24.57 -11.43
N GLU A 10 1.14 -24.83 -10.51
CA GLU A 10 1.99 -26.03 -10.51
C GLU A 10 1.17 -27.32 -10.38
N ALA A 11 0.06 -27.28 -9.65
CA ALA A 11 -0.90 -28.39 -9.54
C ALA A 11 -1.86 -28.49 -10.73
N GLY A 12 -1.70 -27.68 -11.78
CA GLY A 12 -2.56 -27.67 -12.97
C GLY A 12 -3.89 -26.91 -12.77
N VAL A 13 -4.06 -26.18 -11.67
CA VAL A 13 -5.24 -25.35 -11.43
C VAL A 13 -5.03 -23.98 -12.08
N LYS A 14 -5.93 -23.63 -13.01
CA LYS A 14 -5.93 -22.31 -13.64
C LYS A 14 -6.27 -21.23 -12.60
N THR A 15 -5.48 -20.16 -12.57
CA THR A 15 -5.72 -18.99 -11.71
C THR A 15 -6.13 -17.77 -12.53
N SER A 16 -6.64 -16.75 -11.85
CA SER A 16 -7.14 -15.50 -12.42
C SER A 16 -6.81 -14.29 -11.55
N LEU A 17 -6.99 -13.09 -12.10
CA LEU A 17 -6.94 -11.85 -11.32
C LEU A 17 -7.93 -11.85 -10.13
N ALA A 18 -9.11 -12.47 -10.29
CA ALA A 18 -10.09 -12.59 -9.23
C ALA A 18 -9.55 -13.43 -8.05
N ASP A 19 -8.85 -14.53 -8.33
CA ASP A 19 -8.21 -15.35 -7.28
C ASP A 19 -7.16 -14.55 -6.49
N TYR A 20 -6.39 -13.69 -7.17
CA TYR A 20 -5.44 -12.82 -6.51
C TYR A 20 -6.14 -11.85 -5.55
N PHE A 21 -7.21 -11.18 -5.99
CA PHE A 21 -7.93 -10.25 -5.14
C PHE A 21 -8.64 -10.93 -3.98
N GLU A 22 -9.18 -12.14 -4.19
CA GLU A 22 -9.79 -12.91 -3.11
C GLU A 22 -8.78 -13.26 -2.02
N LEU A 23 -7.59 -13.74 -2.41
CA LEU A 23 -6.52 -14.00 -1.44
C LEU A 23 -5.97 -12.72 -0.78
N ARG A 24 -6.05 -11.58 -1.45
CA ARG A 24 -5.54 -10.28 -0.93
C ARG A 24 -6.52 -9.60 0.00
N HIS A 25 -7.81 -9.66 -0.32
CA HIS A 25 -8.85 -8.82 0.27
C HIS A 25 -9.97 -9.62 0.91
N GLY A 26 -10.10 -10.91 0.63
CA GLY A 26 -11.21 -11.75 1.10
C GLY A 26 -11.31 -11.75 2.62
N ILE A 27 -10.19 -11.88 3.35
CA ILE A 27 -10.20 -11.80 4.82
C ILE A 27 -10.75 -10.45 5.29
N LEU A 28 -10.24 -9.35 4.76
CA LEU A 28 -10.64 -7.98 5.14
C LEU A 28 -12.09 -7.65 4.80
N ASN A 29 -12.69 -8.36 3.85
CA ASN A 29 -14.09 -8.19 3.45
C ASN A 29 -14.96 -9.39 3.85
N SER A 30 -14.45 -10.27 4.73
CA SER A 30 -15.21 -11.43 5.20
C SER A 30 -16.37 -11.00 6.09
N PRO A 31 -17.48 -11.78 6.15
CA PRO A 31 -18.61 -11.48 7.04
C PRO A 31 -18.18 -11.31 8.50
N VAL A 32 -17.25 -12.13 8.98
CA VAL A 32 -16.71 -12.05 10.35
C VAL A 32 -15.98 -10.73 10.58
N MET A 33 -15.16 -10.27 9.62
CA MET A 33 -14.52 -8.96 9.75
C MET A 33 -15.55 -7.82 9.75
N LEU A 34 -16.66 -7.94 9.00
CA LEU A 34 -17.73 -6.95 9.03
C LEU A 34 -18.41 -6.90 10.40
N GLU A 35 -18.70 -8.04 11.02
CA GLU A 35 -19.27 -8.13 12.38
C GLU A 35 -18.35 -7.50 13.44
N ILE A 36 -17.04 -7.71 13.32
CA ILE A 36 -16.05 -7.04 14.18
C ILE A 36 -16.12 -5.52 13.96
N LEU A 37 -16.15 -5.07 12.70
CA LEU A 37 -16.19 -3.65 12.37
C LEU A 37 -17.49 -2.98 12.85
N GLU A 38 -18.64 -3.64 12.78
CA GLU A 38 -19.92 -3.09 13.28
C GLU A 38 -19.84 -2.65 14.75
N ASN A 39 -19.03 -3.34 15.56
CA ASN A 39 -18.92 -3.06 17.00
C ASN A 39 -17.68 -2.25 17.38
N HIS A 40 -16.67 -2.18 16.50
CA HIS A 40 -15.36 -1.61 16.84
C HIS A 40 -14.86 -0.56 15.85
N GLN A 41 -15.58 -0.31 14.75
CA GLN A 41 -15.19 0.72 13.81
C GLN A 41 -15.26 2.11 14.43
N VAL A 42 -14.29 2.92 14.06
CA VAL A 42 -14.32 4.36 14.29
C VAL A 42 -14.37 4.97 12.90
N GLU A 43 -15.36 5.83 12.68
CA GLU A 43 -15.49 6.63 11.47
C GLU A 43 -15.08 8.06 11.81
N ASP A 44 -14.12 8.58 11.05
CA ASP A 44 -13.65 9.95 11.16
C ASP A 44 -14.30 10.79 10.07
N ASP A 45 -14.93 11.89 10.47
CA ASP A 45 -15.42 12.92 9.55
C ASP A 45 -14.33 13.98 9.38
N PHE A 46 -13.84 14.16 8.15
CA PHE A 46 -12.69 15.01 7.85
C PHE A 46 -13.09 16.25 7.07
N GLU A 47 -12.62 17.40 7.53
CA GLU A 47 -12.66 18.65 6.78
C GLU A 47 -11.36 18.87 5.98
N PRO A 48 -11.39 19.69 4.91
CA PRO A 48 -10.17 20.08 4.19
C PRO A 48 -9.14 20.72 5.13
N GLY A 49 -8.04 20.02 5.36
CA GLY A 49 -6.95 20.46 6.25
C GLY A 49 -6.67 19.47 7.38
N ASP A 50 -7.63 18.60 7.71
CA ASP A 50 -7.44 17.57 8.72
C ASP A 50 -6.43 16.51 8.28
N VAL A 51 -5.77 15.92 9.28
CA VAL A 51 -4.69 14.94 9.07
C VAL A 51 -4.93 13.71 9.94
N LEU A 52 -5.10 12.56 9.27
CA LEU A 52 -5.07 11.26 9.92
C LEU A 52 -3.64 10.68 9.87
N VAL A 53 -3.04 10.45 11.04
CA VAL A 53 -1.76 9.75 11.18
C VAL A 53 -2.00 8.40 11.83
N PHE A 54 -1.69 7.33 11.11
CA PHE A 54 -1.89 5.97 11.60
C PHE A 54 -0.77 5.04 11.17
N HIS A 55 -0.56 3.97 11.94
CA HIS A 55 0.46 2.98 11.64
C HIS A 55 0.02 2.08 10.47
N LYS A 56 0.95 1.66 9.60
CA LYS A 56 0.65 0.86 8.40
C LYS A 56 -0.09 -0.46 8.66
N MET A 57 -0.07 -0.95 9.90
CA MET A 57 -0.71 -2.19 10.33
C MET A 57 -2.13 -1.99 10.86
N VAL A 58 -2.62 -0.75 10.92
CA VAL A 58 -4.03 -0.48 11.25
C VAL A 58 -4.89 -0.98 10.09
N VAL A 59 -5.81 -1.89 10.43
CA VAL A 59 -6.86 -2.34 9.52
C VAL A 59 -7.80 -1.16 9.29
N HIS A 60 -7.96 -0.77 8.04
CA HIS A 60 -8.85 0.33 7.66
C HIS A 60 -9.58 -0.02 6.36
N LYS A 61 -10.77 0.55 6.20
CA LYS A 61 -11.63 0.40 5.03
C LYS A 61 -12.19 1.77 4.67
N SER A 62 -12.31 2.05 3.38
CA SER A 62 -13.00 3.24 2.90
C SER A 62 -14.48 2.91 2.68
N ILE A 63 -15.36 3.77 3.17
CA ILE A 63 -16.78 3.76 2.80
C ILE A 63 -16.93 4.38 1.40
N ARG A 64 -17.79 3.79 0.59
CA ARG A 64 -18.15 4.32 -0.74
C ARG A 64 -18.96 5.59 -0.56
N LEU A 65 -18.72 6.57 -1.42
CA LEU A 65 -19.61 7.73 -1.48
C LEU A 65 -20.89 7.29 -2.17
N GLU A 66 -22.01 7.44 -1.46
CA GLU A 66 -23.35 7.26 -2.00
C GLU A 66 -23.85 8.58 -2.60
N GLU A 67 -25.08 8.59 -3.14
CA GLU A 67 -25.71 9.83 -3.63
C GLU A 67 -25.83 10.86 -2.50
N GLY A 68 -25.39 12.11 -2.77
CA GLY A 68 -25.40 13.19 -1.80
C GLY A 68 -24.65 14.44 -2.27
N GLU A 69 -24.49 15.42 -1.40
CA GLU A 69 -23.84 16.71 -1.71
C GLU A 69 -22.35 16.54 -2.06
N LEU A 70 -21.68 15.55 -1.44
CA LEU A 70 -20.27 15.27 -1.67
C LEU A 70 -20.05 14.39 -2.89
N SER A 71 -19.88 15.01 -4.07
CA SER A 71 -19.65 14.29 -5.33
C SER A 71 -18.26 13.65 -5.46
N ARG A 72 -17.28 14.02 -4.61
CA ARG A 72 -15.91 13.50 -4.67
C ARG A 72 -15.18 13.62 -3.34
N ARG A 73 -14.24 12.71 -3.10
CA ARG A 73 -13.26 12.78 -2.01
C ARG A 73 -11.85 12.69 -2.57
N ALA A 74 -10.98 13.62 -2.18
CA ALA A 74 -9.58 13.62 -2.52
C ALA A 74 -8.75 13.74 -1.24
N ALA A 75 -7.71 12.92 -1.11
CA ALA A 75 -6.79 12.95 0.02
C ALA A 75 -5.35 12.91 -0.49
N HIS A 76 -4.47 13.62 0.20
CA HIS A 76 -3.03 13.49 -0.03
C HIS A 76 -2.45 12.46 0.93
N VAL A 77 -1.76 11.44 0.39
CA VAL A 77 -1.14 10.38 1.20
C VAL A 77 0.36 10.58 1.24
N LEU A 78 0.89 10.76 2.44
CA LEU A 78 2.32 10.77 2.73
C LEU A 78 2.67 9.59 3.64
N ARG A 79 3.79 8.93 3.36
CA ARG A 79 4.30 7.83 4.19
C ARG A 79 5.63 8.22 4.80
N PHE A 80 5.70 8.11 6.13
CA PHE A 80 6.95 8.17 6.86
C PHE A 80 7.51 6.75 7.00
N ILE A 81 8.80 6.62 6.74
CA ILE A 81 9.55 5.38 6.94
C ILE A 81 10.75 5.69 7.82
N ASP A 82 11.19 4.70 8.59
CA ASP A 82 12.41 4.84 9.37
C ASP A 82 13.62 5.01 8.43
N ALA A 83 14.60 5.82 8.83
CA ALA A 83 15.78 6.10 8.02
C ALA A 83 16.63 4.84 7.76
N GLY A 84 16.55 3.83 8.64
CA GLY A 84 17.17 2.51 8.48
C GLY A 84 16.30 1.49 7.74
N SER A 85 15.19 1.90 7.12
CA SER A 85 14.34 0.99 6.35
C SER A 85 15.05 0.57 5.06
N HIS A 86 15.00 -0.73 4.76
CA HIS A 86 15.60 -1.31 3.56
C HIS A 86 14.55 -1.67 2.52
N TYR A 87 14.95 -1.67 1.25
CA TYR A 87 14.10 -2.03 0.13
C TYR A 87 13.92 -3.55 0.04
N ASP A 88 12.66 -3.97 -0.09
CA ASP A 88 12.28 -5.38 -0.27
C ASP A 88 11.80 -5.60 -1.70
N LEU A 89 12.75 -5.98 -2.57
CA LEU A 89 12.47 -6.25 -3.98
C LEU A 89 11.48 -7.40 -4.18
N GLN A 90 11.56 -8.47 -3.39
CA GLN A 90 10.66 -9.62 -3.53
C GLN A 90 9.22 -9.19 -3.25
N ARG A 91 9.02 -8.45 -2.16
CA ARG A 91 7.69 -7.91 -1.83
C ARG A 91 7.18 -6.94 -2.89
N ALA A 92 8.04 -6.09 -3.44
CA ALA A 92 7.67 -5.18 -4.53
C ALA A 92 7.22 -5.97 -5.77
N GLN A 93 7.96 -7.00 -6.16
CA GLN A 93 7.61 -7.89 -7.26
C GLN A 93 6.30 -8.64 -7.01
N ASP A 94 6.04 -9.11 -5.79
CA ASP A 94 4.80 -9.79 -5.44
C ASP A 94 3.57 -8.87 -5.53
N LEU A 95 3.74 -7.57 -5.27
CA LEU A 95 2.68 -6.56 -5.46
C LEU A 95 2.41 -6.29 -6.94
N ASP A 96 3.42 -6.39 -7.79
CA ASP A 96 3.32 -6.18 -9.25
C ASP A 96 2.94 -7.48 -10.01
N TYR A 97 2.96 -8.64 -9.33
CA TYR A 97 2.60 -9.95 -9.88
C TYR A 97 1.30 -9.96 -10.71
N PRO A 98 0.13 -9.44 -10.26
CA PRO A 98 -1.10 -9.53 -11.03
C PRO A 98 -1.02 -8.82 -12.38
N ILE A 99 -0.23 -7.73 -12.46
CA ILE A 99 -0.03 -6.97 -13.71
C ILE A 99 0.78 -7.79 -14.69
N ARG A 100 1.80 -8.51 -14.21
CA ARG A 100 2.68 -9.33 -15.05
C ARG A 100 2.00 -10.63 -15.49
N GLN A 101 1.28 -11.28 -14.57
CA GLN A 101 0.65 -12.58 -14.80
C GLN A 101 -0.65 -12.45 -15.62
N TYR A 102 -1.52 -11.52 -15.27
CA TYR A 102 -2.88 -11.42 -15.81
C TYR A 102 -3.07 -10.29 -16.83
N ARG A 103 -1.97 -9.72 -17.36
CA ARG A 103 -1.99 -8.57 -18.28
C ARG A 103 -2.91 -8.74 -19.50
N LYS A 104 -3.09 -9.98 -19.95
CA LYS A 104 -3.81 -10.35 -21.17
C LYS A 104 -5.32 -10.55 -20.93
N GLU A 105 -5.80 -10.43 -19.69
CA GLU A 105 -7.24 -10.46 -19.42
C GLU A 105 -7.95 -9.25 -20.07
N LEU A 106 -9.25 -9.40 -20.34
CA LEU A 106 -10.05 -8.44 -21.13
C LEU A 106 -10.01 -7.00 -20.59
N LEU A 107 -9.75 -6.84 -19.29
CA LEU A 107 -9.57 -5.58 -18.60
C LEU A 107 -8.19 -5.57 -17.92
N PRO A 108 -7.21 -4.83 -18.46
CA PRO A 108 -5.87 -4.79 -17.87
C PRO A 108 -5.93 -4.09 -16.51
N TYR A 109 -5.53 -4.80 -15.45
CA TYR A 109 -5.36 -4.22 -14.13
C TYR A 109 -4.26 -3.14 -14.15
N LYS A 110 -4.61 -1.93 -13.68
CA LYS A 110 -3.67 -0.83 -13.49
C LYS A 110 -3.54 -0.55 -11.99
N PRO A 111 -2.35 -0.68 -11.40
CA PRO A 111 -2.15 -0.37 -9.99
C PRO A 111 -2.31 1.14 -9.77
N ILE A 112 -2.89 1.51 -8.62
CA ILE A 112 -3.08 2.91 -8.22
C ILE A 112 -1.73 3.60 -7.92
N ALA A 113 -0.73 2.85 -7.46
CA ALA A 113 0.62 3.35 -7.18
C ALA A 113 1.69 2.33 -7.57
N ARG A 114 2.74 2.75 -8.29
CA ARG A 114 3.86 1.91 -8.77
C ARG A 114 5.21 2.21 -8.14
N GLN A 115 5.27 3.15 -7.19
CA GLN A 115 6.50 3.56 -6.51
C GLN A 115 7.36 2.38 -5.99
N HIS A 116 6.72 1.30 -5.55
CA HIS A 116 7.42 0.10 -5.07
C HIS A 116 8.27 -0.58 -6.16
N ILE A 117 7.85 -0.56 -7.42
CA ILE A 117 8.65 -1.08 -8.56
C ILE A 117 9.51 -0.01 -9.19
N GLU A 118 9.06 1.24 -9.23
CA GLU A 118 9.84 2.35 -9.80
C GLU A 118 11.18 2.55 -9.06
N LEU A 119 11.24 2.21 -7.78
CA LEU A 119 12.50 2.14 -7.02
C LEU A 119 13.50 1.16 -7.66
N ALA A 120 13.05 -0.04 -8.05
CA ALA A 120 13.89 -1.02 -8.74
C ALA A 120 14.22 -0.60 -10.17
N GLU A 121 13.28 0.00 -10.89
CA GLU A 121 13.53 0.58 -12.23
C GLU A 121 14.59 1.69 -12.18
N ALA A 122 14.66 2.42 -11.06
CA ALA A 122 15.69 3.43 -10.77
C ALA A 122 17.00 2.85 -10.20
N GLY A 123 17.14 1.52 -10.14
CA GLY A 123 18.38 0.83 -9.78
C GLY A 123 18.49 0.34 -8.33
N ALA A 124 17.44 0.48 -7.50
CA ALA A 124 17.48 -0.08 -6.15
C ALA A 124 17.42 -1.62 -6.18
N VAL A 125 18.27 -2.26 -5.38
CA VAL A 125 18.31 -3.71 -5.20
C VAL A 125 17.82 -4.12 -3.81
N HIS A 126 17.53 -5.41 -3.64
CA HIS A 126 17.09 -5.94 -2.34
C HIS A 126 18.12 -5.62 -1.25
N GLY A 127 17.65 -5.08 -0.13
CA GLY A 127 18.50 -4.71 1.00
C GLY A 127 19.13 -3.33 0.88
N ASP A 128 18.86 -2.53 -0.15
CA ASP A 128 19.33 -1.15 -0.21
C ASP A 128 18.62 -0.28 0.83
N LEU A 129 19.36 0.65 1.45
CA LEU A 129 18.77 1.68 2.32
C LEU A 129 17.87 2.61 1.51
N LEU A 130 16.58 2.67 1.86
CA LEU A 130 15.61 3.51 1.16
C LEU A 130 15.93 5.00 1.29
N ALA A 131 16.47 5.41 2.44
CA ALA A 131 16.95 6.78 2.66
C ALA A 131 18.08 7.18 1.70
N GLU A 132 18.79 6.19 1.14
CA GLU A 132 19.89 6.37 0.22
C GLU A 132 19.55 6.09 -1.25
N SER A 133 18.27 5.83 -1.56
CA SER A 133 17.82 5.53 -2.92
C SER A 133 17.97 6.73 -3.86
N ALA A 134 18.50 6.48 -5.07
CA ALA A 134 18.62 7.49 -6.12
C ALA A 134 17.26 8.00 -6.65
N TYR A 135 16.20 7.21 -6.47
CA TYR A 135 14.85 7.59 -6.86
C TYR A 135 14.33 8.84 -6.13
N PHE A 136 14.73 9.03 -4.86
CA PHE A 136 14.30 10.19 -4.08
C PHE A 136 15.30 11.36 -4.19
N SER A 137 14.89 12.42 -4.88
CA SER A 137 15.63 13.68 -4.93
C SER A 137 15.40 14.54 -3.66
N GLY A 138 16.33 15.44 -3.33
CA GLY A 138 16.14 16.41 -2.24
C GLY A 138 16.13 15.80 -0.83
N ARG A 139 16.91 14.75 -0.59
CA ARG A 139 16.94 13.95 0.66
C ARG A 139 16.96 14.78 1.94
N GLY A 140 17.80 15.82 1.99
CA GLY A 140 17.91 16.69 3.16
C GLY A 140 16.60 17.38 3.56
N ARG A 141 15.73 17.69 2.59
CA ARG A 141 14.40 18.29 2.81
C ARG A 141 13.33 17.26 3.18
N ARG A 142 13.57 15.97 2.88
CA ARG A 142 12.65 14.86 3.15
C ARG A 142 12.90 14.18 4.51
N MET A 143 14.04 14.46 5.14
CA MET A 143 14.39 13.90 6.43
C MET A 143 13.78 14.74 7.56
N ILE A 144 12.88 14.15 8.35
CA ILE A 144 12.40 14.77 9.58
C ILE A 144 13.43 14.51 10.67
N ARG A 145 13.93 15.59 11.27
CA ARG A 145 14.86 15.53 12.40
C ARG A 145 14.21 16.16 13.61
N ARG A 146 14.38 15.53 14.78
CA ARG A 146 14.06 16.17 16.04
C ARG A 146 14.97 17.39 16.18
N LYS A 147 14.40 18.60 16.22
CA LYS A 147 15.17 19.77 16.65
C LYS A 147 15.58 19.52 18.10
N ARG A 148 16.88 19.56 18.41
CA ARG A 148 17.32 19.65 19.81
C ARG A 148 16.74 20.96 20.36
N PRO A 149 16.15 20.96 21.57
CA PRO A 149 15.78 22.21 22.20
C PRO A 149 17.03 23.07 22.30
N SER A 150 16.96 24.29 21.79
CA SER A 150 17.99 25.30 21.95
C SER A 150 18.11 25.63 23.43
N GLY A 151 19.10 25.06 24.13
CA GLY A 151 19.43 25.46 25.50
C GLY A 151 19.81 24.39 26.52
N MET A 152 20.30 23.21 26.14
CA MET A 152 20.97 22.31 27.10
C MET A 152 22.30 21.85 26.50
N GLY A 153 23.37 22.54 26.90
CA GLY A 153 24.75 22.11 26.80
C GLY A 153 25.21 21.43 28.07
#